data_AF-A0A2S0Q6C6-F1
#
_entry.id   AF-A0A2S0Q6C6-F1
#
_cell.length_a   1.000
_cell.length_b   1.000
_cell.length_c   1.000
_cell.angle_alpha   90.00
_cell.angle_beta   90.00
_cell.angle_gamma   90.00
#
_symmetry.space_group_name_H-M   'P 1'
#
loop_
_entity.id
_entity.type
_entity.pdbx_description
1 polymer ?
#
loop_
_entity_poly.entity_id
_entity_poly.type
_entity_poly.pdbx_seq_one_letter_code
_entity_poly.pdbx_strand_id
1 'polypeptide(L)'
;MNLQETQLQIYHLRQQMILTLDHPKSVKLQIKNINLIQKQLRAIKKEVNLAIKEINQQATQTTPDSIISLGLDLFGQRKFAGQIRQSTRRAIQSEKISLRQPYMDVKDDIDQVLLEGDKLKLQAEQYLAVNS
;
A
#
# COMPACT_ATOMS: atom_id res chain seq x y z
N MET A 1 0.49 4.15 11.88
CA MET A 1 1.53 3.34 11.19
C MET A 1 2.70 4.25 10.86
N ASN A 2 3.94 3.86 11.18
CA ASN A 2 5.12 4.62 10.75
C ASN A 2 5.59 4.08 9.39
N LEU A 3 5.42 4.87 8.33
CA LEU A 3 5.72 4.45 6.96
C LEU A 3 7.21 4.12 6.76
N GLN A 4 8.11 4.86 7.40
CA GLN A 4 9.55 4.67 7.26
C GLN A 4 10.01 3.36 7.91
N GLU A 5 9.48 3.05 9.09
CA GLU A 5 9.71 1.76 9.75
C GLU A 5 9.16 0.60 8.91
N THR A 6 7.96 0.76 8.33
CA THR A 6 7.37 -0.24 7.44
C THR A 6 8.23 -0.50 6.20
N GLN A 7 8.76 0.55 5.57
CA GLN A 7 9.67 0.42 4.41
C GLN A 7 10.96 -0.30 4.79
N LEU A 8 11.55 0.03 5.93
CA LEU A 8 12.74 -0.67 6.44
C LEU A 8 12.46 -2.15 6.72
N GLN A 9 11.30 -2.47 7.31
CA GLN A 9 10.89 -3.85 7.53
C GLN A 9 10.74 -4.63 6.22
N ILE A 10 10.08 -4.05 5.21
CA ILE A 10 9.94 -4.66 3.87
C ILE A 10 11.31 -4.89 3.25
N TYR A 11 12.21 -3.90 3.35
CA TYR A 11 13.59 -4.03 2.87
C TYR A 11 14.32 -5.21 3.54
N HIS A 12 14.27 -5.32 4.86
CA HIS A 12 14.90 -6.43 5.59
C HIS A 12 14.31 -7.79 5.21
N LEU A 13 12.98 -7.87 5.09
CA LEU A 13 12.30 -9.10 4.65
C LEU A 13 12.72 -9.51 3.24
N ARG A 14 12.88 -8.55 2.32
CA ARG A 14 13.38 -8.80 0.97
C ARG A 14 14.81 -9.36 0.99
N GLN A 15 15.70 -8.77 1.80
CA GLN A 15 17.10 -9.24 1.91
C GLN A 15 17.21 -10.67 2.46
N GLN A 16 16.25 -11.11 3.29
CA GLN A 16 16.18 -12.47 3.81
C GLN A 16 15.61 -13.48 2.81
N MET A 17 15.05 -13.00 1.69
CA MET A 17 14.44 -13.82 0.65
C MET A 17 15.49 -14.30 -0.34
N ILE A 18 16.33 -15.24 0.11
CA ILE A 18 17.45 -15.79 -0.67
C ILE A 18 17.11 -17.22 -1.09
N LEU A 19 17.50 -17.58 -2.31
CA LEU A 19 17.49 -18.94 -2.83
C LEU A 19 18.89 -19.33 -3.31
N THR A 20 19.40 -20.43 -2.79
CA THR A 20 20.62 -21.10 -3.21
C THR A 20 20.29 -22.54 -3.56
N LEU A 21 20.56 -22.94 -4.81
CA LEU A 21 20.29 -24.28 -5.33
C LEU A 21 21.44 -25.23 -4.98
N ASP A 22 21.47 -25.69 -3.73
CA ASP A 22 22.55 -26.49 -3.16
C ASP A 22 22.18 -27.98 -3.01
N HIS A 23 21.40 -28.33 -1.97
CA HIS A 23 20.99 -29.68 -1.64
C HIS A 23 19.48 -29.70 -1.39
N PRO A 24 18.73 -30.73 -1.83
CA PRO A 24 17.27 -30.73 -1.79
C PRO A 24 16.65 -30.42 -0.42
N LYS A 25 17.29 -30.87 0.67
CA LYS A 25 16.84 -30.56 2.04
C LYS A 25 16.95 -29.07 2.38
N SER A 26 18.06 -28.44 2.00
CA SER A 26 18.31 -27.00 2.22
C SER A 26 17.34 -26.16 1.37
N VAL A 27 17.18 -26.49 0.09
CA VAL A 27 16.21 -25.83 -0.80
C VAL A 27 14.78 -25.92 -0.24
N LYS A 28 14.36 -27.07 0.28
CA LYS A 28 13.05 -27.22 0.96
C LYS A 28 12.91 -26.31 2.19
N LEU A 29 13.98 -26.11 2.97
CA LEU A 29 14.00 -25.19 4.11
C LEU A 29 13.87 -23.73 3.63
N GLN A 30 14.60 -23.36 2.59
CA GLN A 30 14.56 -22.02 2.01
C GLN A 30 13.16 -21.69 1.47
N ILE A 31 12.48 -22.63 0.80
CA ILE A 31 11.07 -22.45 0.38
C ILE A 31 10.16 -22.16 1.59
N LYS A 32 10.35 -22.86 2.72
CA LYS A 32 9.57 -22.60 3.95
C LYS A 32 9.82 -21.19 4.47
N ASN A 33 11.07 -20.72 4.44
CA ASN A 33 11.43 -19.35 4.84
C ASN A 33 10.78 -18.31 3.91
N ILE A 34 10.88 -18.50 2.60
CA ILE A 34 10.23 -17.61 1.61
C ILE A 34 8.72 -17.55 1.87
N ASN A 35 8.06 -18.69 2.13
CA ASN A 35 6.64 -18.71 2.47
C ASN A 35 6.31 -17.94 3.77
N LEU A 36 7.18 -17.99 4.78
CA LEU A 36 7.01 -17.22 6.02
C LEU A 36 7.13 -15.72 5.75
N ILE A 37 8.14 -15.31 5.00
CA ILE A 37 8.35 -13.91 4.60
C ILE A 37 7.15 -13.40 3.80
N GLN A 38 6.66 -14.16 2.83
CA GLN A 38 5.47 -13.80 2.05
C GLN A 38 4.23 -13.62 2.94
N LYS A 39 4.07 -14.41 4.00
CA LYS A 39 2.98 -14.22 4.98
C LYS A 39 3.13 -12.91 5.75
N GLN A 40 4.34 -12.56 6.17
CA GLN A 40 4.62 -11.29 6.86
C GLN A 40 4.36 -10.09 5.93
N LEU A 41 4.84 -10.14 4.69
CA LEU A 41 4.56 -9.11 3.68
C LEU A 41 3.05 -8.92 3.43
N ARG A 42 2.28 -10.02 3.37
CA ARG A 42 0.81 -9.94 3.24
C ARG A 42 0.13 -9.34 4.48
N ALA A 43 0.69 -9.54 5.68
CA ALA A 43 0.19 -8.91 6.89
C ALA A 43 0.44 -7.39 6.86
N ILE A 44 1.66 -6.98 6.53
CA ILE A 44 2.02 -5.56 6.34
C ILE A 44 1.12 -4.92 5.27
N LYS A 45 0.88 -5.59 4.14
CA LYS A 45 -0.01 -5.10 3.09
C LYS A 45 -1.45 -4.85 3.60
N LYS A 46 -1.94 -5.67 4.53
CA LYS A 46 -3.26 -5.44 5.15
C LYS A 46 -3.26 -4.17 6.00
N GLU A 47 -2.22 -3.93 6.77
CA GLU A 47 -2.06 -2.71 7.58
C GLU A 47 -1.99 -1.46 6.70
N VAL A 48 -1.21 -1.50 5.62
CA VAL A 48 -1.13 -0.42 4.62
C VAL A 48 -2.50 -0.14 4.00
N ASN A 49 -3.26 -1.18 3.63
CA ASN A 49 -4.61 -1.03 3.11
C ASN A 49 -5.58 -0.42 4.14
N LEU A 50 -5.42 -0.72 5.43
CA LEU A 50 -6.21 -0.09 6.49
C LEU A 50 -5.87 1.40 6.61
N ALA A 51 -4.59 1.77 6.62
CA ALA A 51 -4.17 3.17 6.63
C ALA A 51 -4.73 3.95 5.43
N ILE A 52 -4.70 3.37 4.23
CA ILE A 52 -5.32 3.99 3.03
C ILE A 52 -6.83 4.19 3.22
N LYS A 53 -7.53 3.21 3.81
CA LYS A 53 -8.97 3.33 4.09
C LYS A 53 -9.25 4.44 5.10
N GLU A 54 -8.45 4.57 6.15
CA GLU A 54 -8.57 5.62 7.15
C GLU A 54 -8.39 7.02 6.54
N ILE A 55 -7.36 7.20 5.69
CA ILE A 55 -7.13 8.46 4.95
C ILE A 55 -8.35 8.82 4.09
N ASN A 56 -8.91 7.83 3.37
CA ASN A 56 -10.10 8.05 2.55
C ASN A 56 -11.35 8.42 3.39
N GLN A 57 -11.48 7.86 4.60
CA GLN A 57 -12.61 8.13 5.50
C GLN A 57 -12.50 9.49 6.20
N GLN A 58 -11.34 9.85 6.74
CA GLN A 58 -11.10 11.15 7.38
C GLN A 58 -11.36 12.31 6.41
N ALA A 59 -10.92 12.17 5.16
CA ALA A 59 -11.13 13.18 4.12
C ALA A 59 -12.57 13.22 3.58
N THR A 60 -13.46 12.34 4.05
CA THR A 60 -14.92 12.40 3.78
C THR A 60 -15.63 13.18 4.90
N GLN A 61 -15.11 13.13 6.13
CA GLN A 61 -15.64 13.86 7.29
C GLN A 61 -15.23 15.35 7.32
N THR A 62 -14.10 15.72 6.72
CA THR A 62 -13.63 17.13 6.63
C THR A 62 -14.33 17.95 5.55
N THR A 63 -15.45 17.47 5.01
CA THR A 63 -16.41 18.28 4.24
C THR A 63 -17.56 18.71 5.16
N PRO A 64 -17.40 19.75 6.00
CA PRO A 64 -18.56 20.38 6.59
C PRO A 64 -19.25 21.18 5.49
N ASP A 65 -20.40 20.66 5.03
CA ASP A 65 -21.40 21.46 4.31
C ASP A 65 -21.89 22.69 5.14
N SER A 66 -21.35 22.92 6.35
CA SER A 66 -21.87 23.86 7.34
C SER A 66 -21.09 25.17 7.54
N ILE A 67 -19.82 25.32 7.13
CA ILE A 67 -19.05 26.54 7.48
C ILE A 67 -19.16 27.65 6.43
N ILE A 68 -19.44 27.33 5.18
CA ILE A 68 -19.51 28.33 4.09
C ILE A 68 -20.94 28.85 3.86
N SER A 69 -21.97 28.21 4.44
CA SER A 69 -23.38 28.53 4.16
C SER A 69 -23.96 29.72 4.92
N LEU A 70 -23.32 30.22 5.98
CA LEU A 70 -23.95 31.25 6.82
C LEU A 70 -23.80 32.70 6.30
N GLY A 71 -22.88 32.96 5.37
CA GLY A 71 -22.66 34.33 4.84
C GLY A 71 -23.06 34.57 3.38
N LEU A 72 -23.34 33.52 2.60
CA LEU A 72 -23.44 33.60 1.13
C LEU A 72 -24.87 33.52 0.57
N ASP A 73 -25.88 33.20 1.38
CA ASP A 73 -27.28 33.12 0.91
C ASP A 73 -27.96 34.50 0.78
N LEU A 74 -27.34 35.57 1.27
CA LEU A 74 -27.95 36.92 1.26
C LEU A 74 -27.70 37.73 -0.03
N PHE A 75 -26.76 37.35 -0.91
CA PHE A 75 -26.49 38.12 -2.14
C PHE A 75 -26.17 37.22 -3.36
N GLY A 76 -27.16 37.01 -4.23
CA GLY A 76 -27.07 37.00 -5.70
C GLY A 76 -26.07 36.09 -6.46
N GLN A 77 -25.20 35.32 -5.82
CA GLN A 77 -24.01 34.74 -6.48
C GLN A 77 -24.02 33.21 -6.59
N ARG A 78 -25.14 32.61 -7.03
CA ARG A 78 -25.23 31.16 -7.30
C ARG A 78 -24.10 30.63 -8.21
N LYS A 79 -23.61 31.42 -9.18
CA LYS A 79 -22.51 31.02 -10.08
C LYS A 79 -21.14 30.97 -9.37
N PHE A 80 -20.83 31.94 -8.49
CA PHE A 80 -19.58 31.92 -7.72
C PHE A 80 -19.61 30.83 -6.65
N ALA A 81 -20.76 30.60 -6.00
CA ALA A 81 -20.91 29.50 -5.05
C ALA A 81 -20.62 28.13 -5.70
N GLY A 82 -21.05 27.92 -6.95
CA GLY A 82 -20.75 26.72 -7.72
C GLY A 82 -19.26 26.55 -8.05
N GLN A 83 -18.60 27.62 -8.51
CA GLN A 83 -17.16 27.59 -8.82
C GLN A 83 -16.31 27.36 -7.57
N ILE A 84 -16.64 28.03 -6.45
CA ILE A 84 -15.95 27.86 -5.16
C ILE A 84 -16.13 26.43 -4.65
N ARG A 85 -17.34 25.87 -4.68
CA ARG A 85 -17.56 24.46 -4.29
C ARG A 85 -16.76 23.49 -5.18
N GLN A 86 -16.67 23.76 -6.47
CA GLN A 86 -15.92 22.92 -7.40
C GLN A 86 -14.41 23.01 -7.16
N SER A 87 -13.85 24.20 -6.93
CA SER A 87 -12.43 24.37 -6.60
C SER A 87 -12.08 23.73 -5.27
N THR A 88 -12.93 23.90 -4.25
CA THR A 88 -12.74 23.27 -2.93
C THR A 88 -12.78 21.75 -3.02
N ARG A 89 -13.73 21.18 -3.78
CA ARG A 89 -13.77 19.72 -4.03
C ARG A 89 -12.49 19.22 -4.73
N ARG A 90 -11.99 19.94 -5.72
CA ARG A 90 -10.75 19.58 -6.43
C ARG A 90 -9.53 19.63 -5.51
N ALA A 91 -9.40 20.69 -4.70
CA ALA A 91 -8.32 20.83 -3.74
C ALA A 91 -8.32 19.69 -2.70
N ILE A 92 -9.49 19.40 -2.12
CA ILE A 92 -9.65 18.27 -1.20
C ILE A 92 -9.32 16.94 -1.89
N GLN A 93 -9.72 16.76 -3.14
CA GLN A 93 -9.40 15.54 -3.88
C GLN A 93 -7.91 15.41 -4.23
N SER A 94 -7.23 16.50 -4.58
CA SER A 94 -5.77 16.46 -4.79
C SER A 94 -5.03 16.15 -3.50
N GLU A 95 -5.48 16.70 -2.37
CA GLU A 95 -4.92 16.41 -1.06
C GLU A 95 -5.14 14.95 -0.66
N LYS A 96 -6.31 14.37 -0.97
CA LYS A 96 -6.55 12.92 -0.80
C LYS A 96 -5.54 12.07 -1.57
N ILE A 97 -5.25 12.46 -2.81
CA ILE A 97 -4.31 11.74 -3.67
C ILE A 97 -2.89 11.85 -3.12
N SER A 98 -2.46 13.05 -2.70
CA SER A 98 -1.11 13.24 -2.16
C SER A 98 -0.89 12.51 -0.83
N LEU A 99 -1.89 12.50 0.07
CA LEU A 99 -1.77 11.82 1.36
C LEU A 99 -1.72 10.30 1.25
N ARG A 100 -2.46 9.71 0.31
CA ARG A 100 -2.47 8.25 0.11
C ARG A 100 -1.29 7.75 -0.73
N GLN A 101 -0.68 8.60 -1.57
CA GLN A 101 0.32 8.18 -2.55
C GLN A 101 1.48 7.39 -1.93
N PRO A 102 2.10 7.84 -0.81
CA PRO A 102 3.20 7.10 -0.20
C PRO A 102 2.82 5.68 0.24
N TYR A 103 1.56 5.46 0.63
CA TYR A 103 1.06 4.14 1.01
C TYR A 103 0.77 3.25 -0.21
N MET A 104 0.38 3.86 -1.34
CA MET A 104 0.23 3.15 -2.60
C MET A 104 1.58 2.65 -3.10
N ASP A 105 2.61 3.49 -3.02
CA ASP A 105 3.97 3.13 -3.44
C ASP A 105 4.49 1.94 -2.61
N VAL A 106 4.31 1.97 -1.28
CA VAL A 106 4.68 0.85 -0.40
C VAL A 106 3.89 -0.43 -0.71
N LYS A 107 2.61 -0.30 -1.07
CA LYS A 107 1.79 -1.46 -1.46
C LYS A 107 2.33 -2.10 -2.75
N ASP A 108 2.74 -1.28 -3.70
CA ASP A 108 3.29 -1.76 -4.98
C ASP A 108 4.67 -2.41 -4.77
N ASP A 109 5.51 -1.85 -3.89
CA ASP A 109 6.78 -2.47 -3.48
C ASP A 109 6.56 -3.87 -2.87
N ILE A 110 5.57 -4.01 -1.97
CA ILE A 110 5.21 -5.31 -1.40
C ILE A 110 4.81 -6.29 -2.50
N ASP A 111 4.00 -5.85 -3.47
CA ASP A 111 3.55 -6.71 -4.56
C ASP A 111 4.70 -7.17 -5.45
N GLN A 112 5.67 -6.30 -5.71
CA GLN A 112 6.89 -6.67 -6.42
C GLN A 112 7.69 -7.73 -5.65
N VAL A 113 7.89 -7.55 -4.34
CA VAL A 113 8.65 -8.50 -3.52
C VAL A 113 7.93 -9.85 -3.40
N LEU A 114 6.60 -9.86 -3.32
CA LEU A 114 5.80 -11.09 -3.34
C LEU A 114 6.01 -11.86 -4.65
N LEU A 115 6.00 -11.16 -5.78
CA LEU A 115 6.23 -11.74 -7.10
C LEU A 115 7.65 -12.30 -7.24
N GLU A 116 8.67 -11.59 -6.73
CA GLU A 116 10.04 -12.08 -6.66
C GLU A 116 10.10 -13.40 -5.87
N GLY A 117 9.43 -13.49 -4.72
CA GLY A 117 9.36 -14.72 -3.93
C GLY A 117 8.67 -15.88 -4.63
N ASP A 118 7.60 -15.61 -5.40
CA ASP A 118 6.93 -16.66 -6.19
C ASP A 118 7.84 -17.19 -7.31
N LYS A 119 8.62 -16.32 -7.96
CA LYS A 119 9.62 -16.74 -8.95
C LYS A 119 10.70 -17.64 -8.34
N LEU A 120 11.20 -17.29 -7.16
CA LEU A 120 12.19 -18.10 -6.44
C LEU A 120 11.62 -19.48 -6.10
N LYS A 121 10.38 -19.54 -5.62
CA LYS A 121 9.71 -20.82 -5.32
C LYS A 121 9.58 -21.70 -6.56
N LEU A 122 9.19 -21.13 -7.69
CA LEU A 122 9.11 -21.88 -8.96
C LEU A 122 10.47 -22.46 -9.37
N GLN A 123 11.55 -21.68 -9.27
CA GLN A 123 12.91 -22.17 -9.54
C GLN A 123 13.31 -23.30 -8.59
N ALA A 124 12.98 -23.16 -7.31
CA ALA A 124 13.26 -24.17 -6.30
C ALA A 124 12.48 -25.47 -6.55
N GLU A 125 11.21 -25.37 -6.94
CA GLU A 125 10.37 -26.52 -7.31
C GLU A 125 10.91 -27.24 -8.54
N GLN A 126 11.34 -26.51 -9.57
CA GLN A 126 11.98 -27.09 -10.75
C GLN A 126 13.27 -27.84 -10.40
N TYR A 127 14.14 -27.23 -9.59
CA TYR A 127 15.36 -27.87 -9.11
C TYR A 127 15.04 -29.15 -8.33
N LEU A 128 14.06 -29.09 -7.42
CA LEU A 128 13.66 -30.25 -6.64
C LEU A 128 13.08 -31.35 -7.53
N ALA A 129 12.28 -31.03 -8.54
CA ALA A 129 11.70 -32.04 -9.43
C ALA A 129 12.77 -32.88 -10.17
N VAL A 130 13.94 -32.31 -10.45
CA VAL A 130 15.05 -32.99 -11.14
C VAL A 130 16.00 -33.68 -10.16
N ASN A 131 16.07 -33.23 -8.90
CA ASN A 131 17.07 -33.66 -7.92
C ASN A 131 16.45 -34.27 -6.64
N SER A 132 15.18 -34.67 -6.65
CA SER A 132 14.47 -35.21 -5.47
C SER A 132 14.53 -36.72 -5.31
#